data_AF-A0A1E1W1V6-F1
#
_entry.id   AF-A0A1E1W1V6-F1
#
_cell.length_a   1.000
_cell.length_b   1.000
_cell.length_c   1.000
_cell.angle_alpha   90.00
_cell.angle_beta   90.00
_cell.angle_gamma   90.00
#
_symmetry.space_group_name_H-M   'P 1'
#
loop_
_entity.id
_entity.type
_entity.pdbx_description
1 polymer ?
#
loop_
_entity_poly.entity_id
_entity_poly.type
_entity_poly.pdbx_seq_one_letter_code
_entity_poly.pdbx_strand_id
1 'polypeptide(L)'
;FIISKFVKFTRRVESFVLRFSKFRTQKMTLSEYSHLKHQIVISVGSSERHVQLKDALKELFRNEINSPRRYEQINNISQLLNVLELRDVLSEDNVEPLKKIVERLPNCNDLMRKILQYEASHVPREYENYYASENTQNTSNRVVNESYINTSPFGNMSPKKKQRIIETVVEEIGNGWTDLARNLKIRECDIDDIDANNKSIARKSAKLMELYLEKKADPDKWFFVLCNALEKTRRKDLTKSIQKILLMNL
;
A
#
# COMPACT_ATOMS: atom_id res chain seq x y z
N PHE A 1 18.46 -60.08 2.31
CA PHE A 1 18.17 -59.32 1.08
C PHE A 1 17.08 -58.23 1.22
N ILE A 2 16.29 -58.21 2.31
CA ILE A 2 15.16 -57.26 2.47
C ILE A 2 15.57 -55.94 3.16
N ILE A 3 16.61 -55.94 3.99
CA ILE A 3 17.02 -54.76 4.77
C ILE A 3 17.73 -53.68 3.91
N SER A 4 18.41 -54.08 2.84
CA SER A 4 19.15 -53.15 1.95
C SER A 4 18.23 -52.30 1.05
N LYS A 5 16.98 -52.75 0.79
CA LYS A 5 16.01 -51.97 0.01
C LYS A 5 15.34 -50.85 0.81
N PHE A 6 15.24 -50.98 2.14
CA PHE A 6 14.58 -49.97 2.97
C PHE A 6 15.44 -48.71 3.17
N VAL A 7 16.76 -48.86 3.27
CA VAL A 7 17.71 -47.74 3.44
C VAL A 7 17.83 -46.87 2.17
N LYS A 8 17.58 -47.44 0.99
CA LYS A 8 17.56 -46.67 -0.28
C LYS A 8 16.27 -45.87 -0.49
N PHE A 9 15.18 -46.22 0.19
CA PHE A 9 13.93 -45.45 0.10
C PHE A 9 13.96 -44.21 0.98
N THR A 10 14.53 -44.30 2.19
CA THR A 10 14.61 -43.17 3.13
C THR A 10 15.52 -42.04 2.66
N ARG A 11 16.65 -42.34 2.01
CA ARG A 11 17.53 -41.30 1.43
C ARG A 11 16.94 -40.54 0.24
N ARG A 12 15.94 -41.12 -0.45
CA ARG A 12 15.33 -40.49 -1.63
C ARG A 12 14.22 -39.51 -1.24
N VAL A 13 13.61 -39.67 -0.06
CA VAL A 13 12.64 -38.72 0.49
C VAL A 13 13.35 -37.50 1.10
N GLU A 14 14.51 -37.67 1.75
CA GLU A 14 15.29 -36.55 2.30
C GLU A 14 15.87 -35.63 1.20
N SER A 15 16.20 -36.18 0.03
CA SER A 15 16.62 -35.38 -1.14
C SER A 15 15.46 -34.64 -1.82
N PHE A 16 14.21 -35.03 -1.56
CA PHE A 16 13.03 -34.34 -2.06
C PHE A 16 12.55 -33.25 -1.10
N VAL A 17 12.71 -33.46 0.21
CA VAL A 17 12.41 -32.47 1.26
C VAL A 17 13.42 -31.31 1.24
N LEU A 18 14.71 -31.56 0.94
CA LEU A 18 15.71 -30.49 0.81
C LEU A 18 15.62 -29.70 -0.51
N ARG A 19 14.82 -30.15 -1.49
CA ARG A 19 14.63 -29.47 -2.78
C ARG A 19 13.36 -28.62 -2.86
N PHE A 20 12.48 -28.71 -1.87
CA PHE A 20 11.32 -27.81 -1.72
C PHE A 20 11.61 -26.58 -0.86
N SER A 21 12.81 -26.44 -0.31
CA SER A 21 13.22 -25.28 0.51
C SER A 21 13.83 -24.11 -0.30
N LYS A 22 13.58 -24.06 -1.62
CA LYS A 22 14.20 -23.03 -2.51
C LYS A 22 13.23 -22.35 -3.48
N PHE A 23 11.95 -22.27 -3.12
CA PHE A 23 11.06 -21.25 -3.67
C PHE A 23 10.94 -20.08 -2.69
N ARG A 24 11.99 -19.26 -2.72
CA ARG A 24 11.88 -17.80 -2.87
C ARG A 24 10.65 -17.18 -2.18
N THR A 25 10.64 -17.20 -0.85
CA THR A 25 10.05 -16.11 -0.10
C THR A 25 10.81 -14.85 -0.49
N GLN A 26 10.24 -14.05 -1.41
CA GLN A 26 10.48 -12.62 -1.38
C GLN A 26 10.11 -12.19 0.05
N LYS A 27 11.12 -12.04 0.91
CA LYS A 27 10.97 -11.20 2.10
C LYS A 27 10.56 -9.85 1.54
N MET A 28 9.27 -9.53 1.60
CA MET A 28 8.88 -8.14 1.84
C MET A 28 9.69 -7.75 3.06
N THR A 29 10.71 -6.92 2.87
CA THR A 29 11.37 -6.27 3.99
C THR A 29 10.31 -5.38 4.60
N LEU A 30 9.59 -5.91 5.59
CA LEU A 30 8.76 -5.10 6.48
C LEU A 30 9.64 -3.95 6.97
N SER A 31 9.13 -2.71 6.93
CA SER A 31 9.85 -1.60 7.57
C SER A 31 10.18 -1.99 9.01
N GLU A 32 11.31 -1.50 9.56
CA GLU A 32 11.71 -1.82 10.93
C GLU A 32 10.57 -1.51 11.92
N TYR A 33 9.84 -0.43 11.66
CA TYR A 33 8.57 -0.08 12.30
C TYR A 33 7.49 -1.17 12.21
N SER A 34 7.22 -1.69 11.00
CA SER A 34 6.26 -2.77 10.80
C SER A 34 6.67 -4.05 11.54
N HIS A 35 7.98 -4.31 11.66
CA HIS A 35 8.50 -5.42 12.43
C HIS A 35 8.28 -5.21 13.94
N LEU A 36 8.52 -4.00 14.46
CA LEU A 36 8.23 -3.64 15.85
C LEU A 36 6.76 -3.82 16.20
N LYS A 37 5.85 -3.31 15.35
CA LYS A 37 4.40 -3.49 15.54
C LYS A 37 4.01 -4.97 15.61
N HIS A 38 4.53 -5.78 14.69
CA HIS A 38 4.23 -7.21 14.68
C HIS A 38 4.76 -7.90 15.94
N GLN A 39 5.96 -7.57 16.40
CA GLN A 39 6.49 -8.11 17.65
C GLN A 39 5.61 -7.73 18.85
N ILE A 40 5.15 -6.48 18.95
CA ILE A 40 4.24 -6.05 20.03
C ILE A 40 2.92 -6.81 19.98
N VAL A 41 2.33 -6.97 18.80
CA VAL A 41 1.09 -7.75 18.63
C VAL A 41 1.26 -9.19 19.10
N ILE A 42 2.36 -9.85 18.71
CA ILE A 42 2.67 -11.22 19.16
C ILE A 42 2.88 -11.24 20.68
N SER A 43 3.64 -10.30 21.24
CA SER A 43 3.91 -10.29 22.68
C SER A 43 2.68 -10.00 23.53
N VAL A 44 1.75 -9.18 23.07
CA VAL A 44 0.46 -9.00 23.74
C VAL A 44 -0.42 -10.26 23.58
N GLY A 45 -0.46 -10.84 22.38
CA GLY A 45 -1.26 -12.04 22.10
C GLY A 45 -0.78 -13.29 22.84
N SER A 46 0.53 -13.41 23.08
CA SER A 46 1.14 -14.50 23.85
C SER A 46 1.02 -14.32 25.37
N SER A 47 0.46 -13.20 25.84
CA SER A 47 0.22 -12.99 27.26
C SER A 47 -1.01 -13.76 27.73
N GLU A 48 -0.89 -14.49 28.84
CA GLU A 48 -2.03 -15.19 29.47
C GLU A 48 -3.17 -14.22 29.85
N ARG A 49 -2.83 -12.93 30.07
CA ARG A 49 -3.76 -11.85 30.41
C ARG A 49 -4.07 -10.92 29.23
N HIS A 50 -4.03 -11.42 28.00
CA HIS A 50 -4.21 -10.60 26.78
C HIS A 50 -5.55 -9.87 26.73
N VAL A 51 -6.64 -10.43 27.29
CA VAL A 51 -7.96 -9.76 27.34
C VAL A 51 -7.92 -8.53 28.26
N GLN A 52 -7.48 -8.71 29.51
CA GLN A 52 -7.40 -7.59 30.46
C GLN A 52 -6.39 -6.54 30.00
N LEU A 53 -5.28 -6.98 29.40
CA LEU A 53 -4.29 -6.07 28.84
C LEU A 53 -4.85 -5.27 27.66
N LYS A 54 -5.56 -5.93 26.73
CA LYS A 54 -6.24 -5.23 25.63
C LYS A 54 -7.23 -4.19 26.16
N ASP A 55 -8.06 -4.54 27.13
CA ASP A 55 -9.05 -3.59 27.68
C ASP A 55 -8.37 -2.43 28.43
N ALA A 56 -7.30 -2.71 29.19
CA ALA A 56 -6.50 -1.67 29.83
C ALA A 56 -5.82 -0.73 28.81
N LEU A 57 -5.33 -1.27 27.70
CA LEU A 57 -4.76 -0.48 26.60
C LEU A 57 -5.83 0.33 25.87
N LYS A 58 -7.03 -0.22 25.66
CA LYS A 58 -8.15 0.53 25.09
C LYS A 58 -8.51 1.73 25.96
N GLU A 59 -8.61 1.55 27.28
CA GLU A 59 -8.86 2.66 28.21
C GLU A 59 -7.73 3.70 28.19
N LEU A 60 -6.47 3.27 28.13
CA LEU A 60 -5.32 4.17 28.05
C LEU A 60 -5.41 5.13 26.85
N PHE A 61 -5.89 4.64 25.71
CA PHE A 61 -6.01 5.41 24.47
C PHE A 61 -7.45 5.88 24.20
N ARG A 62 -8.35 5.86 25.18
CA ARG A 62 -9.76 6.25 24.99
C ARG A 62 -9.88 7.67 24.41
N ASN A 63 -9.09 8.61 24.92
CA ASN A 63 -9.08 9.99 24.48
C ASN A 63 -8.56 10.12 23.02
N GLU A 64 -7.54 9.34 22.67
CA GLU A 64 -6.93 9.31 21.34
C GLU A 64 -7.84 8.65 20.28
N ILE A 65 -8.61 7.64 20.69
CA ILE A 65 -9.59 6.98 19.80
C ILE A 65 -10.72 7.96 19.44
N ASN A 66 -11.15 8.78 20.41
CA ASN A 66 -12.19 9.82 20.29
C ASN A 66 -13.42 9.36 19.48
N SER A 67 -13.89 8.14 19.75
CA SER A 67 -15.06 7.55 19.09
C SER A 67 -15.59 6.37 19.91
N PRO A 68 -16.74 6.50 20.59
CA PRO A 68 -17.33 5.41 21.37
C PRO A 68 -17.62 4.17 20.52
N ARG A 69 -18.15 4.37 19.32
CA ARG A 69 -18.43 3.27 18.38
C ARG A 69 -17.16 2.55 17.94
N ARG A 70 -16.09 3.29 17.60
CA ARG A 70 -14.82 2.68 17.18
C ARG A 70 -14.11 2.01 18.36
N TYR A 71 -14.24 2.59 19.56
CA TYR A 71 -13.78 2.00 20.81
C TYR A 71 -14.40 0.61 21.05
N GLU A 72 -15.71 0.46 20.88
CA GLU A 72 -16.39 -0.83 21.03
C GLU A 72 -15.96 -1.86 19.98
N GLN A 73 -15.73 -1.43 18.74
CA GLN A 73 -15.36 -2.32 17.63
C GLN A 73 -13.93 -2.89 17.70
N ILE A 74 -13.06 -2.33 18.56
CA ILE A 74 -11.69 -2.83 18.74
C ILE A 74 -11.71 -4.12 19.56
N ASN A 75 -11.45 -5.23 18.88
CA ASN A 75 -11.45 -6.59 19.44
C ASN A 75 -10.03 -7.16 19.60
N ASN A 76 -9.03 -6.60 18.91
CA ASN A 76 -7.64 -7.04 19.00
C ASN A 76 -6.66 -5.85 19.02
N ILE A 77 -5.42 -6.12 19.44
CA ILE A 77 -4.36 -5.09 19.52
C ILE A 77 -3.99 -4.55 18.16
N SER A 78 -3.99 -5.38 17.11
CA SER A 78 -3.72 -4.92 15.75
C SER A 78 -4.71 -3.84 15.32
N GLN A 79 -5.99 -4.00 15.65
CA GLN A 79 -7.04 -3.00 15.40
C GLN A 79 -6.83 -1.75 16.23
N LEU A 80 -6.38 -1.87 17.48
CA LEU A 80 -6.03 -0.72 18.31
C LEU A 80 -4.89 0.08 17.67
N LEU A 81 -3.79 -0.57 17.29
CA LEU A 81 -2.65 0.07 16.63
C LEU A 81 -3.06 0.75 15.32
N ASN A 82 -3.86 0.06 14.49
CA ASN A 82 -4.37 0.63 13.23
C ASN A 82 -5.25 1.88 13.47
N VAL A 83 -6.05 1.89 14.54
CA VAL A 83 -6.86 3.07 14.88
C VAL A 83 -5.98 4.23 15.32
N LEU A 84 -4.90 3.97 16.08
CA LEU A 84 -3.94 5.01 16.46
C LEU A 84 -3.20 5.57 15.23
N GLU A 85 -2.87 4.72 14.26
CA GLU A 85 -2.29 5.16 12.98
C GLU A 85 -3.26 6.03 12.17
N LEU A 86 -4.52 5.61 12.06
CA LEU A 86 -5.54 6.39 11.35
C LEU A 86 -5.86 7.75 12.01
N ARG A 87 -5.48 7.93 13.28
CA ARG A 87 -5.64 9.18 14.03
C ARG A 87 -4.36 10.02 14.06
N ASP A 88 -3.31 9.56 13.40
CA ASP A 88 -1.98 10.20 13.41
C ASP A 88 -1.33 10.28 14.81
N VAL A 89 -1.83 9.44 15.74
CA VAL A 89 -1.29 9.35 17.10
C VAL A 89 -0.07 8.43 17.12
N LEU A 90 -0.07 7.43 16.25
CA LEU A 90 1.00 6.45 16.07
C LEU A 90 1.50 6.51 14.62
N SER A 91 2.79 6.74 14.42
CA SER A 91 3.40 6.77 13.08
C SER A 91 4.82 6.21 13.11
N GLU A 92 5.49 6.14 11.95
CA GLU A 92 6.91 5.74 11.87
C GLU A 92 7.81 6.73 12.62
N ASP A 93 7.41 8.01 12.66
CA ASP A 93 8.12 9.11 13.33
C ASP A 93 7.69 9.27 14.80
N ASN A 94 6.46 8.88 15.14
CA ASN A 94 5.93 8.97 16.50
C ASN A 94 5.63 7.56 17.08
N VAL A 95 6.66 7.00 17.72
CA VAL A 95 6.59 5.67 18.37
C VAL A 95 6.23 5.72 19.86
N GLU A 96 5.93 6.90 20.41
CA GLU A 96 5.52 7.07 21.82
C GLU A 96 4.35 6.15 22.24
N PRO A 97 3.30 5.96 21.43
CA PRO A 97 2.23 5.02 21.79
C PRO A 97 2.73 3.58 21.94
N LEU A 98 3.76 3.17 21.18
CA LEU A 98 4.35 1.83 21.31
C LEU A 98 5.09 1.67 22.64
N LYS A 99 5.80 2.70 23.09
CA LYS A 99 6.48 2.70 24.41
C LYS A 99 5.46 2.50 25.54
N LYS A 100 4.38 3.29 25.53
CA LYS A 100 3.28 3.20 26.51
C LYS A 100 2.60 1.82 26.54
N ILE A 101 2.48 1.17 25.37
CA ILE A 101 1.95 -0.20 25.28
C ILE A 101 2.93 -1.20 25.90
N VAL A 102 4.23 -1.05 25.61
CA VAL A 102 5.27 -1.94 26.09
C VAL A 102 5.48 -1.83 27.60
N GLU A 103 5.35 -0.65 28.20
CA GLU A 103 5.40 -0.47 29.66
C GLU A 103 4.36 -1.29 30.42
N ARG A 104 3.23 -1.62 29.79
CA ARG A 104 2.15 -2.42 30.39
C ARG A 104 2.35 -3.93 30.19
N LEU A 105 3.38 -4.35 29.45
CA LEU A 105 3.70 -5.76 29.21
C LEU A 105 4.64 -6.33 30.29
N PRO A 106 4.43 -7.60 30.73
CA PRO A 106 5.29 -8.23 31.72
C PRO A 106 6.70 -8.58 31.23
N ASN A 107 6.91 -8.71 29.90
CA ASN A 107 8.19 -9.03 29.27
C ASN A 107 8.67 -7.87 28.36
N CYS A 108 8.72 -6.66 28.91
CA CYS A 108 8.85 -5.41 28.15
C CYS A 108 10.31 -5.03 27.79
N ASN A 109 11.31 -5.52 28.53
CA ASN A 109 12.69 -5.03 28.42
C ASN A 109 13.31 -5.18 27.02
N ASP A 110 13.09 -6.33 26.36
CA ASP A 110 13.63 -6.57 25.02
C ASP A 110 12.93 -5.75 23.94
N LEU A 111 11.62 -5.55 24.06
CA LEU A 111 10.84 -4.73 23.13
C LEU A 111 11.14 -3.24 23.33
N MET A 112 11.26 -2.81 24.59
CA MET A 112 11.58 -1.43 24.93
C MET A 112 12.94 -1.05 24.36
N ARG A 113 13.95 -1.90 24.54
CA ARG A 113 15.28 -1.70 23.95
C ARG A 113 15.24 -1.57 22.42
N LYS A 114 14.42 -2.38 21.74
CA LYS A 114 14.27 -2.31 20.28
C LYS A 114 13.56 -1.03 19.82
N ILE A 115 12.58 -0.55 20.57
CA ILE A 115 11.92 0.74 20.27
C ILE A 115 12.89 1.89 20.45
N LEU A 116 13.67 1.90 21.53
CA LEU A 116 14.70 2.92 21.78
C LEU A 116 15.80 2.90 20.70
N GLN A 117 16.21 1.71 20.28
CA GLN A 117 17.17 1.56 19.18
C GLN A 117 16.60 2.12 17.87
N TYR A 118 15.34 1.80 17.56
CA TYR A 118 14.66 2.33 16.38
C TYR A 118 14.57 3.84 16.42
N GLU A 119 14.15 4.43 17.55
CA GLU A 119 14.09 5.88 17.72
C GLU A 119 15.45 6.56 17.55
N ALA A 120 16.54 5.93 18.03
CA ALA A 120 17.89 6.44 17.87
C ALA A 120 18.43 6.34 16.43
N SER A 121 18.00 5.34 15.67
CA SER A 121 18.39 5.16 14.26
C SER A 121 17.43 5.78 13.25
N HIS A 122 16.22 6.13 13.69
CA HIS A 122 15.18 6.65 12.82
C HIS A 122 15.47 8.09 12.45
N VAL A 123 15.63 8.34 11.16
CA VAL A 123 15.69 9.69 10.62
C VAL A 123 14.25 10.07 10.29
N PRO A 124 13.68 11.10 10.94
CA PRO A 124 12.31 11.52 10.68
C PRO A 124 12.12 11.75 9.19
N ARG A 125 11.07 11.17 8.63
CA ARG A 125 10.77 11.38 7.22
C ARG A 125 10.26 12.81 7.08
N GLU A 126 11.08 13.70 6.54
CA GLU A 126 10.63 15.03 6.14
C GLU A 126 9.57 14.85 5.06
N TYR A 127 8.30 14.97 5.45
CA TYR A 127 7.21 15.14 4.50
C TYR A 127 7.32 16.58 3.98
N GLU A 128 8.12 16.77 2.93
CA GLU A 128 8.07 17.99 2.14
C GLU A 128 6.64 18.16 1.62
N ASN A 129 5.91 19.10 2.22
CA ASN A 129 4.62 19.53 1.72
C ASN A 129 4.83 20.23 0.38
N TYR A 130 4.78 19.48 -0.70
CA TYR A 130 4.96 19.99 -2.07
C TYR A 130 3.96 21.11 -2.44
N TYR A 131 2.84 21.23 -1.71
CA TYR A 131 1.83 22.28 -1.84
C TYR A 131 2.04 23.50 -0.93
N ALA A 132 2.93 23.42 0.07
CA ALA A 132 3.26 24.57 0.94
C ALA A 132 4.29 25.52 0.30
N SER A 133 5.01 25.05 -0.72
CA SER A 133 6.07 25.78 -1.42
C SER A 133 5.57 26.99 -2.22
N GLU A 134 4.27 27.06 -2.55
CA GLU A 134 3.73 28.14 -3.39
C GLU A 134 3.35 29.41 -2.60
N ASN A 135 3.39 29.41 -1.26
CA ASN A 135 2.91 30.55 -0.45
C ASN A 135 3.93 31.23 0.46
N THR A 136 5.24 30.97 0.32
CA THR A 136 6.23 31.71 1.12
C THR A 136 7.46 32.11 0.31
N GLN A 137 7.28 33.00 -0.66
CA GLN A 137 8.39 33.87 -1.06
C GLN A 137 8.63 34.87 0.07
N ASN A 138 9.60 34.56 0.93
CA ASN A 138 10.52 35.49 1.59
C ASN A 138 11.04 34.88 2.89
N THR A 139 12.23 34.30 2.85
CA THR A 139 13.45 34.92 3.42
C THR A 139 14.58 33.89 3.56
N SER A 140 15.77 34.34 3.18
CA SER A 140 17.08 33.90 3.62
C SER A 140 17.69 32.65 3.01
N ASN A 141 18.49 32.91 1.96
CA ASN A 141 19.88 32.46 1.82
C ASN A 141 20.21 31.07 2.37
N ARG A 142 20.13 30.06 1.51
CA ARG A 142 21.04 28.93 1.61
C ARG A 142 21.56 28.55 0.23
N VAL A 143 22.87 28.67 0.11
CA VAL A 143 23.70 28.38 -1.07
C VAL A 143 23.29 27.03 -1.66
N VAL A 144 22.73 27.11 -2.86
CA VAL A 144 22.29 25.98 -3.66
C VAL A 144 23.52 25.32 -4.25
N ASN A 145 23.90 24.15 -3.73
CA ASN A 145 24.62 23.17 -4.52
C ASN A 145 23.58 22.31 -5.23
N GLU A 146 23.32 22.70 -6.47
CA GLU A 146 22.65 21.90 -7.49
C GLU A 146 23.28 20.50 -7.57
N SER A 147 22.45 19.46 -7.62
CA SER A 147 22.49 18.46 -8.72
C SER A 147 21.95 17.07 -8.32
N TYR A 148 20.70 16.93 -7.88
CA TYR A 148 19.99 15.64 -8.06
C TYR A 148 18.49 15.85 -8.36
N ILE A 149 18.20 16.07 -9.64
CA ILE A 149 17.07 15.54 -10.43
C ILE A 149 15.73 15.36 -9.68
N ASN A 150 14.94 16.44 -9.63
CA ASN A 150 13.47 16.38 -9.48
C ASN A 150 12.84 16.05 -10.84
N THR A 151 12.65 14.76 -11.17
CA THR A 151 11.78 14.37 -12.30
C THR A 151 10.82 13.28 -11.85
N SER A 152 9.54 13.63 -11.68
CA SER A 152 8.46 12.65 -11.51
C SER A 152 8.44 11.70 -12.73
N PRO A 153 8.63 10.38 -12.56
CA PRO A 153 8.70 9.42 -13.68
C PRO A 153 7.34 9.17 -14.37
N PHE A 154 6.25 9.79 -13.89
CA PHE A 154 4.89 9.56 -14.41
C PHE A 154 4.28 10.79 -15.12
N GLY A 155 4.75 12.00 -14.81
CA GLY A 155 4.30 13.24 -15.47
C GLY A 155 4.86 13.42 -16.89
N ASN A 156 6.10 12.98 -17.12
CA ASN A 156 6.80 13.08 -18.42
C ASN A 156 6.75 11.78 -19.22
N MET A 157 5.60 11.11 -19.26
CA MET A 157 5.42 9.96 -20.14
C MET A 157 5.35 10.41 -21.61
N SER A 158 6.20 9.85 -22.47
CA SER A 158 6.16 10.11 -23.91
C SER A 158 4.72 9.94 -24.44
N PRO A 159 4.23 10.84 -25.31
CA PRO A 159 2.87 10.76 -25.85
C PRO A 159 2.60 9.43 -26.55
N LYS A 160 3.64 8.81 -27.14
CA LYS A 160 3.55 7.48 -27.75
C LYS A 160 3.21 6.38 -26.73
N LYS A 161 3.80 6.44 -25.53
CA LYS A 161 3.52 5.48 -24.45
C LYS A 161 2.11 5.67 -23.90
N LYS A 162 1.69 6.92 -23.70
CA LYS A 162 0.33 7.25 -23.27
C LYS A 162 -0.70 6.73 -24.27
N GLN A 163 -0.47 6.96 -25.55
CA GLN A 163 -1.33 6.47 -26.63
C GLN A 163 -1.42 4.94 -26.63
N ARG A 164 -0.28 4.25 -26.52
CA ARG A 164 -0.24 2.78 -26.49
C ARG A 164 -1.04 2.19 -25.32
N ILE A 165 -0.93 2.80 -24.13
CA ILE A 165 -1.70 2.39 -22.95
C ILE A 165 -3.20 2.53 -23.20
N ILE A 166 -3.63 3.65 -23.80
CA ILE A 166 -5.04 3.90 -24.11
C ILE A 166 -5.56 2.86 -25.10
N GLU A 167 -4.83 2.59 -26.18
CA GLU A 167 -5.18 1.57 -27.17
C GLU A 167 -5.36 0.20 -26.52
N THR A 168 -4.42 -0.22 -25.68
CA THR A 168 -4.52 -1.50 -24.97
C THR A 168 -5.76 -1.56 -24.07
N VAL A 169 -6.08 -0.48 -23.35
CA VAL A 169 -7.30 -0.44 -22.53
C VAL A 169 -8.55 -0.52 -23.41
N VAL A 170 -8.61 0.23 -24.51
CA VAL A 170 -9.77 0.25 -25.42
C VAL A 170 -10.01 -1.10 -26.07
N GLU A 171 -8.94 -1.80 -26.48
CA GLU A 171 -8.99 -3.11 -27.12
C GLU A 171 -9.40 -4.22 -26.15
N GLU A 172 -8.86 -4.22 -24.93
CA GLU A 172 -8.99 -5.36 -24.03
C GLU A 172 -10.12 -5.20 -22.98
N ILE A 173 -10.65 -4.00 -22.71
CA ILE A 173 -11.64 -3.79 -21.63
C ILE A 173 -13.00 -4.48 -21.89
N GLY A 174 -13.41 -4.58 -23.16
CA GLY A 174 -14.69 -5.19 -23.54
C GLY A 174 -15.89 -4.58 -22.82
N ASN A 175 -16.84 -5.42 -22.39
CA ASN A 175 -18.07 -4.97 -21.72
C ASN A 175 -17.84 -4.33 -20.34
N GLY A 176 -16.64 -4.43 -19.76
CA GLY A 176 -16.30 -3.87 -18.45
C GLY A 176 -16.05 -2.36 -18.44
N TRP A 177 -16.26 -1.66 -19.56
CA TRP A 177 -16.00 -0.23 -19.70
C TRP A 177 -16.94 0.63 -18.81
N THR A 178 -18.19 0.19 -18.57
CA THR A 178 -19.14 0.88 -17.68
C THR A 178 -18.65 0.85 -16.23
N ASP A 179 -18.23 -0.32 -15.75
CA ASP A 179 -17.66 -0.47 -14.42
C ASP A 179 -16.34 0.30 -14.28
N LEU A 180 -15.55 0.39 -15.36
CA LEU A 180 -14.35 1.21 -15.39
C LEU A 180 -14.71 2.69 -15.23
N ALA A 181 -15.71 3.17 -15.96
CA ALA A 181 -16.18 4.55 -15.88
C ALA A 181 -16.64 4.94 -14.48
N ARG A 182 -17.42 4.06 -13.82
CA ARG A 182 -17.86 4.26 -12.43
C ARG A 182 -16.67 4.31 -11.46
N ASN A 183 -15.70 3.41 -11.63
CA ASN A 183 -14.49 3.38 -10.80
C ASN A 183 -13.57 4.59 -11.04
N LEU A 184 -13.58 5.16 -12.24
CA LEU A 184 -12.94 6.44 -12.59
C LEU A 184 -13.73 7.66 -12.11
N LYS A 185 -14.86 7.46 -11.40
CA LYS A 185 -15.75 8.51 -10.88
C LYS A 185 -16.28 9.45 -11.96
N ILE A 186 -16.58 8.90 -13.14
CA ILE A 186 -17.32 9.60 -14.19
C ILE A 186 -18.80 9.61 -13.81
N ARG A 187 -19.50 10.71 -14.10
CA ARG A 187 -20.91 10.86 -13.71
C ARG A 187 -21.76 9.88 -14.52
N GLU A 188 -22.80 9.32 -13.90
CA GLU A 188 -23.68 8.36 -14.59
C GLU A 188 -24.33 8.97 -15.84
N CYS A 189 -24.69 10.26 -15.81
CA CYS A 189 -25.19 10.96 -17.00
C CYS A 189 -24.20 10.97 -18.17
N ASP A 190 -22.90 11.13 -17.90
CA ASP A 190 -21.87 11.08 -18.95
C ASP A 190 -21.69 9.64 -19.48
N ILE A 191 -21.93 8.63 -18.64
CA ILE A 191 -21.87 7.20 -19.02
C ILE A 191 -23.06 6.85 -19.92
N ASP A 192 -24.26 7.28 -19.56
CA ASP A 192 -25.48 7.10 -20.35
C ASP A 192 -25.36 7.79 -21.71
N ASP A 193 -24.81 9.01 -21.75
CA ASP A 193 -24.53 9.73 -22.99
C ASP A 193 -23.53 8.98 -23.89
N ILE A 194 -22.47 8.38 -23.31
CA ILE A 194 -21.51 7.57 -24.06
C ILE A 194 -22.19 6.31 -24.62
N ASP A 195 -23.04 5.66 -23.82
CA ASP A 195 -23.74 4.43 -24.18
C ASP A 195 -24.73 4.65 -25.34
N ALA A 196 -25.48 5.76 -25.28
CA ALA A 196 -26.48 6.13 -26.28
C ALA A 196 -25.84 6.57 -27.62
N ASN A 197 -24.74 7.31 -27.57
CA ASN A 197 -24.13 7.91 -28.76
C ASN A 197 -23.18 6.97 -29.53
N ASN A 198 -22.79 5.83 -28.94
CA ASN A 198 -21.81 4.92 -29.55
C ASN A 198 -22.37 3.50 -29.66
N LYS A 199 -22.29 2.87 -30.84
CA LYS A 199 -22.76 1.48 -31.02
C LYS A 199 -21.72 0.43 -30.64
N SER A 200 -20.44 0.67 -30.93
CA SER A 200 -19.38 -0.30 -30.67
C SER A 200 -18.75 -0.10 -29.29
N ILE A 201 -18.45 -1.22 -28.61
CA ILE A 201 -17.78 -1.23 -27.32
C ILE A 201 -16.43 -0.51 -27.40
N ALA A 202 -15.67 -0.72 -28.48
CA ALA A 202 -14.40 -0.03 -28.69
C ALA A 202 -14.56 1.50 -28.74
N ARG A 203 -15.62 2.03 -29.37
CA ARG A 203 -15.88 3.47 -29.38
C ARG A 203 -16.34 4.00 -28.02
N LYS A 204 -17.16 3.22 -27.29
CA LYS A 204 -17.56 3.55 -25.91
C LYS A 204 -16.33 3.68 -25.01
N SER A 205 -15.44 2.70 -25.04
CA SER A 205 -14.18 2.69 -24.29
C SER A 205 -13.22 3.79 -24.72
N ALA A 206 -13.11 4.09 -26.02
CA ALA A 206 -12.28 5.17 -26.51
C ALA A 206 -12.79 6.53 -26.02
N LYS A 207 -14.10 6.77 -26.12
CA LYS A 207 -14.72 8.02 -25.67
C LYS A 207 -14.64 8.20 -24.16
N LEU A 208 -14.76 7.09 -23.42
CA LEU A 208 -14.52 7.05 -21.99
C LEU A 208 -13.10 7.51 -21.64
N MET A 209 -12.09 6.96 -22.31
CA MET A 209 -10.69 7.28 -22.05
C MET A 209 -10.36 8.74 -22.43
N GLU A 210 -10.91 9.23 -23.54
CA GLU A 210 -10.81 10.64 -23.93
C GLU A 210 -11.41 11.56 -22.86
N LEU A 211 -12.64 11.28 -22.43
CA LEU A 211 -13.33 12.07 -21.41
C LEU A 211 -12.59 12.06 -20.07
N TYR A 212 -12.04 10.92 -19.67
CA TYR A 212 -11.22 10.81 -18.48
C TYR A 212 -9.95 11.67 -18.59
N LEU A 213 -9.21 11.55 -19.69
CA LEU A 213 -7.93 12.23 -19.88
C LEU A 213 -8.05 13.74 -20.06
N GLU A 214 -9.13 14.22 -20.68
CA GLU A 214 -9.35 15.65 -20.92
C GLU A 214 -9.97 16.37 -19.73
N LYS A 215 -10.91 15.74 -19.02
CA LYS A 215 -11.73 16.45 -18.02
C LYS A 215 -11.40 16.13 -16.56
N LYS A 216 -10.73 15.00 -16.28
CA LYS A 216 -10.61 14.46 -14.91
C LYS A 216 -9.20 14.06 -14.51
N ALA A 217 -8.38 13.68 -15.48
CA ALA A 217 -7.05 13.14 -15.24
C ALA A 217 -6.10 14.22 -14.74
N ASP A 218 -5.55 14.00 -13.55
CA ASP A 218 -4.37 14.71 -13.06
C ASP A 218 -3.15 14.24 -13.88
N PRO A 219 -2.40 15.14 -14.57
CA PRO A 219 -1.24 14.78 -15.41
C PRO A 219 -0.21 13.87 -14.73
N ASP A 220 -0.06 13.97 -13.41
CA ASP A 220 0.93 13.19 -12.66
C ASP A 220 0.36 11.90 -12.07
N LYS A 221 -0.97 11.81 -11.90
CA LYS A 221 -1.63 10.70 -11.19
C LYS A 221 -2.57 9.86 -12.04
N TRP A 222 -2.85 10.28 -13.28
CA TRP A 222 -3.86 9.64 -14.14
C TRP A 222 -3.61 8.14 -14.33
N PHE A 223 -2.34 7.74 -14.45
CA PHE A 223 -1.94 6.35 -14.68
C PHE A 223 -2.19 5.49 -13.42
N PHE A 224 -1.86 6.00 -12.24
CA PHE A 224 -2.11 5.30 -10.98
C PHE A 224 -3.61 5.14 -10.71
N VAL A 225 -4.38 6.21 -10.93
CA VAL A 225 -5.83 6.20 -10.81
C VAL A 225 -6.46 5.21 -11.79
N LEU A 226 -5.96 5.14 -13.03
CA LEU A 226 -6.39 4.17 -14.03
C LEU A 226 -6.08 2.73 -13.59
N CYS A 227 -4.87 2.45 -13.10
CA CYS A 227 -4.52 1.12 -12.58
C CYS A 227 -5.44 0.67 -11.44
N ASN A 228 -5.69 1.57 -10.48
CA ASN A 228 -6.58 1.28 -9.35
C ASN A 228 -8.03 1.05 -9.82
N ALA A 229 -8.51 1.83 -10.79
CA ALA A 229 -9.83 1.63 -11.36
C ALA A 229 -9.95 0.27 -12.08
N LEU A 230 -8.93 -0.13 -12.85
CA LEU A 230 -8.86 -1.44 -13.51
C LEU A 230 -8.78 -2.62 -12.53
N GLU A 231 -8.09 -2.45 -11.40
CA GLU A 231 -8.08 -3.47 -10.35
C GLU A 231 -9.48 -3.65 -9.72
N LYS A 232 -10.22 -2.55 -9.52
CA LYS A 232 -11.59 -2.58 -9.01
C LYS A 232 -12.59 -3.17 -10.00
N THR A 233 -12.37 -3.02 -11.30
CA THR A 233 -13.16 -3.72 -12.34
C THR A 233 -12.79 -5.19 -12.50
N ARG A 234 -11.96 -5.74 -11.61
CA ARG A 234 -11.48 -7.13 -11.61
C ARG A 234 -10.61 -7.48 -12.83
N ARG A 235 -10.10 -6.48 -13.55
CA ARG A 235 -9.23 -6.66 -14.71
C ARG A 235 -7.76 -6.45 -14.35
N LYS A 236 -7.26 -7.29 -13.43
CA LYS A 236 -5.86 -7.29 -13.00
C LYS A 236 -4.88 -7.69 -14.11
N ASP A 237 -5.37 -8.43 -15.09
CA ASP A 237 -4.67 -8.76 -16.34
C ASP A 237 -4.30 -7.49 -17.11
N LEU A 238 -5.28 -6.61 -17.32
CA LEU A 238 -5.11 -5.31 -17.98
C LEU A 238 -4.15 -4.41 -17.23
N THR A 239 -4.29 -4.31 -15.89
CA THR A 239 -3.37 -3.53 -15.05
C THR A 239 -1.92 -3.96 -15.24
N LYS A 240 -1.66 -5.28 -15.26
CA LYS A 240 -0.32 -5.80 -15.51
C LYS A 240 0.16 -5.53 -16.93
N SER A 241 -0.74 -5.61 -17.92
CA SER A 241 -0.44 -5.31 -19.33
C SER A 241 0.02 -3.85 -19.51
N ILE A 242 -0.73 -2.89 -18.97
CA ILE A 242 -0.38 -1.46 -19.08
C ILE A 242 0.86 -1.07 -18.26
N GLN A 243 1.07 -1.71 -17.08
CA GLN A 243 2.31 -1.54 -16.31
C GLN A 243 3.53 -2.09 -17.06
N LYS A 244 3.37 -3.18 -17.81
CA LYS A 244 4.44 -3.70 -18.67
C LYS A 244 4.76 -2.72 -19.79
N ILE A 245 3.75 -2.13 -20.44
CA ILE A 245 3.95 -1.11 -21.49
C ILE A 245 4.71 0.11 -20.94
N LEU A 246 4.44 0.49 -19.70
CA LEU A 246 5.17 1.56 -19.03
C LEU A 246 6.67 1.25 -18.89
N LEU A 247 7.00 0.02 -18.50
CA LEU A 247 8.38 -0.46 -18.32
C LEU A 247 9.10 -0.75 -19.65
N MET A 248 8.39 -0.75 -20.78
CA MET A 248 9.01 -0.88 -22.10
C MET A 248 9.68 0.43 -22.52
N ASN A 249 10.86 0.30 -23.13
CA ASN A 249 11.49 1.40 -23.86
C ASN A 249 10.79 1.50 -25.22
N LEU A 250 9.91 2.51 -25.35
CA LEU A 250 9.15 2.88 -26.54
C LEU A 250 9.50 4.32 -26.91
#